data_AF-A0A2E0SKZ7-F1
#
_entry.id   AF-A0A2E0SKZ7-F1
#
_cell.length_a   1.000
_cell.length_b   1.000
_cell.length_c   1.000
_cell.angle_alpha   90.00
_cell.angle_beta   90.00
_cell.angle_gamma   90.00
#
_symmetry.space_group_name_H-M   'P 1'
#
loop_
_entity.id
_entity.type
_entity.pdbx_description
1 polymer ?
#
loop_
_entity_poly.entity_id
_entity_poly.type
_entity_poly.pdbx_seq_one_letter_code
_entity_poly.pdbx_strand_id
1 'polypeptide(L)'
;MAFRLPEERKRRWYDLYPGRDQKTGETFLQARVDLTEVLLESFSGDLYVQSNNSSSPIQNVTCQIPIQRTAEEVAILAQNFCPVSQRPLKLGKRVVKQTVEGETVFFCCAECIDDYVSQDHHAQRSTKPVKATKADATALNRQRLCPVMEEPLDAMGGPWKIIVQGKPVYVCCEGCIESVQDEPEAYLARTRELNQQSERK
;
A
#
# COMPACT_ATOMS: atom_id res chain seq x y z
N MET A 1 -7.19 -9.16 -7.22
CA MET A 1 -5.74 -8.88 -7.18
C MET A 1 -5.02 -10.16 -6.82
N ALA A 2 -4.15 -10.68 -7.69
CA ALA A 2 -3.41 -11.90 -7.41
C ALA A 2 -2.35 -11.63 -6.34
N PHE A 3 -2.49 -12.27 -5.18
CA PHE A 3 -1.53 -12.18 -4.09
C PHE A 3 -0.21 -12.82 -4.54
N ARG A 4 0.83 -12.01 -4.72
CA ARG A 4 2.17 -12.49 -5.08
C ARG A 4 2.85 -12.92 -3.79
N LEU A 5 2.93 -14.24 -3.58
CA LEU A 5 3.79 -14.80 -2.53
C LEU A 5 5.21 -14.23 -2.71
N PRO A 6 5.89 -13.79 -1.65
CA PRO A 6 7.25 -13.28 -1.75
C PRO A 6 8.16 -14.33 -2.41
N GLU A 7 8.97 -13.89 -3.38
CA GLU A 7 9.83 -14.72 -4.25
C GLU A 7 10.88 -15.55 -3.49
N GLU A 8 11.13 -15.24 -2.21
CA GLU A 8 12.06 -15.97 -1.37
C GLU A 8 11.34 -17.13 -0.66
N ARG A 9 11.48 -18.36 -1.19
CA ARG A 9 11.14 -19.60 -0.47
C ARG A 9 12.06 -19.78 0.74
N LYS A 10 11.87 -19.00 1.81
CA LYS A 10 12.61 -19.17 3.06
C LYS A 10 12.11 -20.44 3.75
N ARG A 11 12.98 -21.45 3.83
CA ARG A 11 12.74 -22.60 4.70
C ARG A 11 12.80 -22.10 6.15
N ARG A 12 11.66 -22.14 6.84
CA ARG A 12 11.55 -21.85 8.27
C ARG A 12 11.46 -23.17 9.03
N TRP A 13 12.17 -23.26 10.14
CA TRP A 13 12.09 -24.37 11.08
C TRP A 13 11.14 -23.96 12.20
N TYR A 14 10.22 -24.84 12.58
CA TYR A 14 9.27 -24.62 13.66
C TYR A 14 9.44 -25.72 14.70
N ASP A 15 9.42 -25.35 15.97
CA ASP A 15 9.45 -26.30 17.07
C ASP A 15 8.11 -27.04 17.17
N LEU A 16 8.19 -28.36 17.36
CA LEU A 16 7.02 -29.20 17.64
C LEU A 16 6.84 -29.34 19.15
N TYR A 17 5.67 -28.94 19.63
CA TYR A 17 5.31 -29.05 21.03
C TYR A 17 4.36 -30.24 21.24
N PRO A 18 4.57 -31.05 22.29
CA PRO A 18 3.61 -32.07 22.67
C PRO A 18 2.33 -31.41 23.19
N GLY A 19 1.19 -31.90 22.71
CA GLY A 19 -0.15 -31.55 23.16
C GLY A 19 -0.89 -32.81 23.61
N ARG A 20 -1.90 -32.61 24.45
CA ARG A 20 -2.82 -33.67 24.87
C ARG A 20 -4.24 -33.17 24.77
N ASP A 21 -5.09 -33.90 24.06
CA ASP A 21 -6.50 -33.57 23.96
C ASP A 21 -7.16 -33.86 25.32
N GLN A 22 -7.84 -32.87 25.88
CA GLN A 22 -8.46 -32.99 27.20
C GLN A 22 -9.73 -33.86 27.19
N LYS A 23 -10.35 -34.06 26.03
CA LYS A 23 -11.57 -34.85 25.84
C LYS A 23 -11.26 -36.27 25.40
N THR A 24 -10.33 -36.47 24.45
CA THR A 24 -9.99 -37.81 23.94
C THR A 24 -8.80 -38.45 24.66
N GLY A 25 -7.98 -37.66 25.36
CA GLY A 25 -6.80 -38.12 26.07
C GLY A 25 -5.59 -38.42 25.16
N GLU A 26 -5.76 -38.27 23.84
CA GLU A 26 -4.75 -38.56 22.82
C GLU A 26 -3.63 -37.53 22.84
N THR A 27 -2.41 -38.01 22.58
CA THR A 27 -1.21 -37.18 22.46
C THR A 27 -0.97 -36.81 21.01
N PHE A 28 -0.74 -35.53 20.74
CA PHE A 28 -0.43 -35.01 19.41
C PHE A 28 0.78 -34.08 19.46
N LEU A 29 1.36 -33.78 18.29
CA LEU A 29 2.39 -32.76 18.13
C LEU A 29 1.77 -31.55 17.43
N GLN A 30 2.05 -30.35 17.92
CA GLN A 30 1.59 -29.09 17.33
C GLN A 30 2.75 -28.13 17.07
N ALA A 31 2.70 -27.43 15.94
CA ALA A 31 3.56 -26.28 15.67
C ALA A 31 2.73 -24.99 15.78
N ARG A 32 3.31 -23.92 16.33
CA ARG A 32 2.69 -22.59 16.32
C ARG A 32 3.38 -21.72 15.27
N VAL A 33 2.60 -21.13 14.38
CA VAL A 33 3.10 -20.24 13.33
C VAL A 33 2.44 -18.88 13.51
N ASP A 34 3.26 -17.84 13.72
CA ASP A 34 2.77 -16.46 13.74
C ASP A 34 2.61 -15.97 12.30
N LEU A 35 1.36 -15.69 11.92
CA LEU A 35 0.99 -15.19 10.60
C LEU A 35 0.57 -13.71 10.64
N THR A 36 0.82 -13.00 11.74
CA THR A 36 0.38 -11.60 11.93
C THR A 36 0.98 -10.64 10.90
N GLU A 37 2.20 -10.92 10.43
CA GLU A 37 2.86 -10.14 9.37
C GLU A 37 2.33 -10.45 7.97
N VAL A 38 1.57 -11.53 7.82
CA VAL A 38 1.09 -12.03 6.54
C VAL A 38 -0.37 -11.61 6.39
N LEU A 39 -0.60 -10.58 5.56
CA LEU A 39 -1.93 -10.05 5.23
C LEU A 39 -2.70 -11.01 4.30
N LEU A 40 -2.99 -12.23 4.75
CA LEU A 40 -3.75 -13.23 4.01
C LEU A 40 -5.13 -13.43 4.63
N GLU A 41 -6.17 -13.36 3.80
CA GLU A 41 -7.56 -13.71 4.16
C GLU A 41 -7.74 -15.22 4.41
N SER A 42 -6.89 -16.04 3.77
CA SER A 42 -6.91 -17.49 3.90
C SER A 42 -5.52 -18.08 3.67
N PHE A 43 -5.18 -19.12 4.43
CA PHE A 43 -3.97 -19.91 4.22
C PHE A 43 -4.35 -21.33 3.80
N SER A 44 -3.74 -21.80 2.71
CA SER A 44 -3.81 -23.20 2.28
C SER A 44 -2.39 -23.71 2.09
N GLY A 45 -2.08 -24.86 2.69
CA GLY A 45 -0.78 -25.50 2.59
C GLY A 45 -0.85 -26.99 2.83
N ASP A 46 0.08 -27.71 2.24
CA ASP A 46 0.23 -29.15 2.43
C ASP A 46 1.24 -29.43 3.55
N LEU A 47 0.83 -30.25 4.51
CA LEU A 47 1.73 -30.74 5.55
C LEU A 47 2.38 -32.05 5.08
N TYR A 48 3.70 -32.04 4.96
CA TYR A 48 4.50 -33.22 4.66
C TYR A 48 5.22 -33.70 5.92
N VAL A 49 5.21 -35.01 6.15
CA VAL A 49 6.15 -35.64 7.09
C VAL A 49 7.25 -36.29 6.28
N GLN A 50 8.47 -35.96 6.64
CA GLN A 50 9.68 -36.49 6.02
C GLN A 50 10.42 -37.35 7.05
N SER A 51 10.58 -38.64 6.73
CA SER A 51 11.53 -39.53 7.38
C SER A 51 12.71 -39.76 6.42
N ASN A 52 13.86 -40.20 6.92
CA ASN A 52 15.18 -40.16 6.28
C ASN A 52 15.26 -40.59 4.79
N ASN A 53 14.29 -41.31 4.23
CA ASN A 53 14.22 -41.67 2.81
C ASN A 53 12.82 -41.54 2.16
N SER A 54 11.83 -40.90 2.80
CA SER A 54 10.50 -40.71 2.20
C SER A 54 9.79 -39.47 2.73
N SER A 55 9.14 -38.73 1.84
CA SER A 55 8.19 -37.67 2.20
C SER A 55 6.81 -38.10 1.74
N SER A 56 5.84 -38.14 2.64
CA SER A 56 4.45 -38.40 2.30
C SER A 56 3.58 -37.22 2.75
N PRO A 57 2.68 -36.72 1.90
CA PRO A 57 1.71 -35.71 2.31
C PRO A 57 0.74 -36.36 3.32
N ILE A 58 0.54 -35.72 4.47
CA ILE A 58 -0.38 -36.23 5.49
C ILE A 58 -1.77 -35.64 5.29
N GLN A 59 -1.87 -34.33 5.04
CA GLN A 59 -3.15 -33.65 4.89
C GLN A 59 -2.97 -32.29 4.21
N ASN A 60 -3.94 -31.90 3.36
CA ASN A 60 -4.08 -30.51 2.94
C ASN A 60 -4.76 -29.74 4.08
N VAL A 61 -4.07 -28.73 4.61
CA VAL A 61 -4.60 -27.88 5.68
C VAL A 61 -5.03 -26.57 5.06
N THR A 62 -6.33 -26.32 5.06
CA THR A 62 -6.91 -25.04 4.68
C THR A 62 -7.56 -24.42 5.91
N CYS A 63 -7.05 -23.27 6.32
CA CYS A 63 -7.57 -22.52 7.46
C CYS A 63 -7.95 -21.11 7.02
N GLN A 64 -9.18 -20.71 7.35
CA GLN A 64 -9.57 -19.31 7.30
C GLN A 64 -8.90 -18.61 8.50
N ILE A 65 -8.02 -17.65 8.21
CA ILE A 65 -7.40 -16.84 9.25
C ILE A 65 -8.40 -15.73 9.52
N PRO A 66 -8.93 -15.59 10.75
CA PRO A 66 -9.77 -14.45 11.07
C PRO A 66 -8.90 -13.20 10.88
N ILE A 67 -9.25 -12.38 9.89
CA ILE A 67 -8.65 -11.06 9.70
C ILE A 67 -8.91 -10.31 11.00
N GLN A 68 -7.88 -10.20 11.85
CA GLN A 68 -8.03 -9.58 13.17
C GLN A 68 -8.23 -8.07 13.08
N ARG A 69 -8.08 -7.49 11.89
CA ARG A 69 -8.25 -6.06 11.66
C ARG A 69 -9.66 -5.76 11.21
N THR A 70 -10.25 -4.76 11.86
CA THR A 70 -11.55 -4.24 11.42
C THR A 70 -11.41 -3.56 10.06
N ALA A 71 -12.50 -3.43 9.32
CA ALA A 71 -12.50 -2.69 8.04
C ALA A 71 -11.96 -1.26 8.20
N GLU A 72 -12.19 -0.65 9.36
CA GLU A 72 -11.65 0.68 9.70
C GLU A 72 -10.14 0.66 9.87
N GLU A 73 -9.57 -0.32 10.56
CA GLU A 73 -8.12 -0.44 10.73
C GLU A 73 -7.40 -0.67 9.40
N VAL A 74 -8.00 -1.47 8.51
CA VAL A 74 -7.49 -1.66 7.15
C VAL A 74 -7.53 -0.34 6.38
N ALA A 75 -8.61 0.43 6.50
CA ALA A 75 -8.74 1.72 5.84
C ALA A 75 -7.76 2.78 6.38
N ILE A 76 -7.52 2.81 7.70
CA ILE A 76 -6.52 3.69 8.34
C ILE A 76 -5.11 3.38 7.82
N LEU A 77 -4.75 2.11 7.74
CA LEU A 77 -3.45 1.68 7.21
C LEU A 77 -3.30 1.95 5.71
N ALA A 78 -4.39 1.82 4.95
CA ALA A 78 -4.41 2.15 3.53
C ALA A 78 -4.18 3.65 3.31
N GLN A 79 -4.79 4.51 4.14
CA GLN A 79 -4.58 5.96 4.06
C GLN A 79 -3.18 6.36 4.54
N ASN A 80 -2.66 5.70 5.58
CA ASN A 80 -1.30 5.79 6.12
C ASN A 80 -0.87 7.17 6.69
N PHE A 81 -1.39 8.28 6.16
CA PHE A 81 -1.08 9.65 6.56
C PHE A 81 -2.35 10.51 6.72
N CYS A 82 -2.28 11.49 7.62
CA CYS A 82 -3.31 12.51 7.80
C CYS A 82 -3.28 13.49 6.61
N PRO A 83 -4.42 13.79 5.96
CA PRO A 83 -4.45 14.65 4.76
C PRO A 83 -4.12 16.12 5.06
N VAL A 84 -4.37 16.59 6.29
CA VAL A 84 -4.10 17.98 6.70
C VAL A 84 -2.68 18.11 7.23
N SER A 85 -2.31 17.29 8.22
CA SER A 85 -1.03 17.44 8.94
C SER A 85 0.12 16.60 8.37
N GLN A 86 -0.15 15.73 7.39
CA GLN A 86 0.80 14.78 6.81
C GLN A 86 1.48 13.85 7.83
N ARG A 87 0.97 13.76 9.06
CA ARG A 87 1.51 12.87 10.10
C ARG A 87 1.06 11.43 9.84
N PRO A 88 1.91 10.43 10.12
CA PRO A 88 1.55 9.03 9.92
C PRO A 88 0.44 8.59 10.88
N LEU A 89 -0.60 7.96 10.34
CA LEU A 89 -1.67 7.34 11.11
C LEU A 89 -1.19 5.96 11.57
N LYS A 90 -1.10 5.76 12.88
CA LYS A 90 -0.66 4.50 13.49
C LYS A 90 -1.80 3.88 14.29
N LEU A 91 -1.98 2.57 14.16
CA LEU A 91 -2.89 1.79 15.00
C LEU A 91 -2.53 1.97 16.49
N GLY A 92 -3.55 2.15 17.33
CA GLY A 92 -3.39 2.41 18.77
C GLY A 92 -3.15 3.87 19.17
N LYS A 93 -3.08 4.81 18.21
CA LYS A 93 -3.18 6.26 18.49
C LYS A 93 -4.61 6.74 18.28
N ARG A 94 -4.94 7.92 18.84
CA ARG A 94 -6.23 8.58 18.60
C ARG A 94 -6.33 8.92 17.11
N VAL A 95 -7.21 8.24 16.39
CA VAL A 95 -7.53 8.50 14.99
C VAL A 95 -9.03 8.78 14.94
N VAL A 96 -9.41 9.88 14.31
CA VAL A 96 -10.80 10.30 14.16
C VAL A 96 -11.17 10.20 12.67
N LYS A 97 -12.44 9.95 12.37
CA LYS A 97 -12.92 9.81 10.99
C LYS A 97 -13.99 10.87 10.71
N GLN A 98 -14.00 11.42 9.50
CA GLN A 98 -15.05 12.29 9.01
C GLN A 98 -15.50 11.79 7.64
N THR A 99 -16.81 11.73 7.43
CA THR A 99 -17.38 11.45 6.11
C THR A 99 -17.54 12.76 5.37
N VAL A 100 -16.88 12.89 4.22
CA VAL A 100 -16.98 14.06 3.34
C VAL A 100 -17.38 13.58 1.96
N GLU A 101 -18.49 14.10 1.44
CA GLU A 101 -19.08 13.71 0.13
C GLU A 101 -19.32 12.19 -0.04
N GLY A 102 -19.58 11.47 1.05
CA GLY A 102 -19.82 10.01 1.03
C GLY A 102 -18.54 9.16 1.10
N GLU A 103 -17.36 9.79 1.16
CA GLU A 103 -16.09 9.11 1.36
C GLU A 103 -15.62 9.28 2.82
N THR A 104 -15.17 8.19 3.44
CA THR A 104 -14.68 8.23 4.84
C THR A 104 -13.19 8.53 4.85
N VAL A 105 -12.82 9.67 5.41
CA VAL A 105 -11.43 10.12 5.55
C VAL A 105 -11.02 10.08 7.01
N PHE A 106 -9.79 9.62 7.28
CA PHE A 106 -9.23 9.50 8.63
C PHE A 106 -8.25 10.64 8.94
N PHE A 107 -8.25 11.12 10.18
CA PHE A 107 -7.43 12.24 10.65
C PHE A 107 -6.76 11.90 11.97
N CYS A 108 -5.62 12.53 12.24
CA CYS A 108 -4.89 12.30 13.48
C CYS A 108 -5.54 12.97 14.70
N CYS A 109 -6.32 14.04 14.52
CA CYS A 109 -6.93 14.84 15.59
C CYS A 109 -8.26 15.46 15.11
N ALA A 110 -9.10 15.88 16.05
CA ALA A 110 -10.37 16.57 15.77
C ALA A 110 -10.17 17.94 15.10
N GLU A 111 -9.15 18.70 15.51
CA GLU A 111 -8.81 20.01 14.91
C GLU A 111 -8.53 19.89 13.40
N CYS A 112 -7.89 18.79 12.98
CA CYS A 112 -7.65 18.54 11.55
C CYS A 112 -8.94 18.28 10.76
N ILE A 113 -10.05 17.91 11.41
CA ILE A 113 -11.35 17.79 10.73
C ILE A 113 -11.87 19.19 10.42
N ASP A 114 -11.82 20.09 11.39
CA ASP A 114 -12.30 21.46 11.23
C ASP A 114 -11.49 22.21 10.17
N ASP A 115 -10.16 22.06 10.17
CA ASP A 115 -9.30 22.59 9.11
C ASP A 115 -9.65 22.01 7.73
N TYR A 116 -9.94 20.71 7.66
CA TYR A 116 -10.28 20.02 6.40
C TYR A 116 -11.64 20.43 5.82
N VAL A 117 -12.61 20.74 6.68
CA VAL A 117 -13.98 21.12 6.27
C VAL A 117 -14.11 22.64 6.08
N SER A 118 -13.30 23.45 6.78
CA SER A 118 -13.35 24.92 6.71
C SER A 118 -12.58 25.51 5.55
N GLN A 119 -11.57 24.80 5.04
CA GLN A 119 -10.79 25.23 3.89
C GLN A 119 -11.25 24.43 2.66
N ASP A 120 -11.49 25.11 1.54
CA ASP A 120 -11.71 24.51 0.21
C ASP A 120 -10.46 23.74 -0.31
N HIS A 121 -9.82 22.90 0.52
CA HIS A 121 -8.70 22.04 0.15
C HIS A 121 -9.13 20.78 -0.60
N HIS A 122 -10.39 20.69 -1.05
CA HIS A 122 -10.88 19.65 -1.96
C HIS A 122 -10.10 19.58 -3.28
N ALA A 123 -9.34 20.63 -3.65
CA ALA A 123 -8.44 20.61 -4.80
C ALA A 123 -7.09 19.93 -4.54
N GLN A 124 -6.62 19.80 -3.29
CA GLN A 124 -5.27 19.31 -2.99
C GLN A 124 -5.27 17.86 -2.46
N ARG A 125 -5.99 16.97 -3.13
CA ARG A 125 -5.82 15.52 -2.94
C ARG A 125 -4.50 15.06 -3.58
N SER A 126 -3.40 15.34 -2.90
CA SER A 126 -2.06 14.83 -3.23
C SER A 126 -1.88 13.44 -2.61
N THR A 127 -2.10 12.36 -3.37
CA THR A 127 -1.78 11.02 -2.84
C THR A 127 -0.27 10.84 -2.76
N LYS A 128 0.21 10.10 -1.74
CA LYS A 128 1.63 9.79 -1.52
C LYS A 128 2.36 9.51 -2.85
N PRO A 129 3.50 10.17 -3.12
CA PRO A 129 4.28 9.88 -4.31
C PRO A 129 4.78 8.43 -4.28
N VAL A 130 4.56 7.71 -5.37
CA VAL A 130 5.00 6.32 -5.55
C VAL A 130 5.89 6.26 -6.78
N LYS A 131 6.92 5.42 -6.76
CA LYS A 131 7.69 5.15 -7.98
C LYS A 131 6.75 4.63 -9.08
N ALA A 132 6.89 5.16 -10.28
CA ALA A 132 6.07 4.76 -11.40
C ALA A 132 6.34 3.28 -11.74
N THR A 133 5.28 2.59 -12.16
CA THR A 133 5.33 1.15 -12.45
C THR A 133 5.20 0.90 -13.96
N LYS A 134 5.35 -0.35 -14.39
CA LYS A 134 5.13 -0.71 -15.80
C LYS A 134 3.72 -0.37 -16.31
N ALA A 135 2.72 -0.32 -15.42
CA ALA A 135 1.36 0.08 -15.78
C ALA A 135 1.27 1.56 -16.19
N ASP A 136 2.23 2.39 -15.75
CA ASP A 136 2.30 3.81 -16.06
C ASP A 136 3.08 4.10 -17.36
N ALA A 137 3.62 3.08 -18.03
CA ALA A 137 4.50 3.24 -19.19
C ALA A 137 3.89 4.09 -20.32
N THR A 138 2.60 3.94 -20.59
CA THR A 138 1.90 4.74 -21.61
C THR A 138 1.87 6.22 -21.23
N ALA A 139 1.60 6.52 -19.96
CA ALA A 139 1.53 7.91 -19.48
C ALA A 139 2.93 8.54 -19.40
N LEU A 140 3.94 7.77 -19.00
CA LEU A 140 5.34 8.18 -19.01
C LEU A 140 5.83 8.49 -20.43
N ASN A 141 5.50 7.63 -21.40
CA ASN A 141 5.85 7.85 -22.80
C ASN A 141 5.12 9.05 -23.43
N ARG A 142 3.98 9.45 -22.88
CA ARG A 142 3.27 10.66 -23.31
C ARG A 142 3.91 11.91 -22.71
N GLN A 143 4.25 11.88 -21.42
CA GLN A 143 4.80 13.05 -20.76
C GLN A 143 6.27 13.28 -21.12
N ARG A 144 7.10 12.23 -21.08
CA ARG A 144 8.56 12.16 -21.35
C ARG A 144 9.47 13.06 -20.51
N LEU A 145 9.05 14.30 -20.24
CA LEU A 145 9.79 15.34 -19.56
C LEU A 145 9.17 15.68 -18.20
N CYS A 146 10.03 16.03 -17.24
CA CYS A 146 9.64 16.55 -15.93
C CYS A 146 8.99 17.93 -16.10
N PRO A 147 7.83 18.22 -15.48
CA PRO A 147 7.19 19.53 -15.62
C PRO A 147 7.88 20.63 -14.81
N VAL A 148 8.79 20.25 -13.89
CA VAL A 148 9.57 21.17 -13.06
C VAL A 148 10.88 21.55 -13.73
N MET A 149 11.68 20.55 -14.11
CA MET A 149 13.03 20.74 -14.65
C MET A 149 13.13 20.62 -16.17
N GLU A 150 12.05 20.18 -16.84
CA GLU A 150 12.01 19.94 -18.30
C GLU A 150 13.01 18.90 -18.82
N GLU A 151 13.59 18.11 -17.92
CA GLU A 151 14.51 17.01 -18.21
C GLU A 151 13.77 15.67 -18.37
N PRO A 152 14.39 14.67 -19.03
CA PRO A 152 13.82 13.33 -19.12
C PRO A 152 13.48 12.76 -17.74
N LEU A 153 12.29 12.16 -17.61
CA LEU A 153 11.82 11.58 -16.35
C LEU A 153 12.75 10.49 -15.79
N ASP A 154 13.55 9.86 -16.65
CA ASP A 154 14.52 8.81 -16.28
C ASP A 154 15.92 9.34 -15.93
N ALA A 155 16.18 10.66 -16.07
CA ALA A 155 17.53 11.21 -15.93
C ALA A 155 18.08 11.21 -14.49
N MET A 156 17.21 11.29 -13.47
CA MET A 156 17.61 11.58 -12.08
C MET A 156 17.22 10.51 -11.05
N GLY A 157 17.10 9.24 -11.47
CA GLY A 157 16.87 8.12 -10.55
C GLY A 157 15.41 7.71 -10.36
N GLY A 158 14.51 8.26 -11.17
CA GLY A 158 13.30 7.56 -11.60
C GLY A 158 12.11 8.46 -11.92
N PRO A 159 11.14 7.96 -12.69
CA PRO A 159 9.83 8.57 -12.75
C PRO A 159 9.06 8.29 -11.45
N TRP A 160 8.75 9.34 -10.71
CA TRP A 160 7.82 9.32 -9.57
C TRP A 160 6.44 9.76 -10.02
N LYS A 161 5.41 9.09 -9.53
CA LYS A 161 4.01 9.40 -9.79
C LYS A 161 3.41 10.06 -8.55
N ILE A 162 2.85 11.24 -8.74
CA ILE A 162 2.01 11.94 -7.77
C ILE A 162 0.64 12.20 -8.40
N ILE A 163 -0.44 12.00 -7.63
CA ILE A 163 -1.80 12.37 -8.09
C ILE A 163 -2.08 13.74 -7.51
N VAL A 164 -2.41 14.72 -8.34
CA VAL A 164 -2.74 16.09 -7.94
C VAL A 164 -4.05 16.47 -8.62
N GLN A 165 -5.03 16.99 -7.86
CA GLN A 165 -6.38 17.28 -8.39
C GLN A 165 -6.99 16.10 -9.18
N GLY A 166 -6.76 14.87 -8.72
CA GLY A 166 -7.24 13.64 -9.38
C GLY A 166 -6.53 13.27 -10.69
N LYS A 167 -5.46 13.98 -11.07
CA LYS A 167 -4.69 13.71 -12.30
C LYS A 167 -3.28 13.23 -11.95
N PRO A 168 -2.76 12.19 -12.62
CA PRO A 168 -1.38 11.75 -12.41
C PRO A 168 -0.40 12.72 -13.06
N VAL A 169 0.59 13.15 -12.29
CA VAL A 169 1.76 13.93 -12.73
C VAL A 169 3.00 13.09 -12.44
N TYR A 170 3.91 13.04 -13.42
CA TYR A 170 5.17 12.33 -13.28
C TYR A 170 6.34 13.31 -13.13
N VAL A 171 7.25 13.05 -12.21
CA VAL A 171 8.44 13.88 -11.93
C VAL A 171 9.71 13.04 -11.88
N CYS A 172 10.87 13.64 -12.14
CA CYS A 172 12.16 12.93 -12.27
C CYS A 172 12.88 12.62 -10.95
N CYS A 173 12.50 13.26 -9.85
CA CYS A 173 13.14 13.07 -8.54
C CYS A 173 12.21 13.44 -7.37
N GLU A 174 12.59 13.06 -6.15
CA GLU A 174 11.81 13.36 -4.95
C GLU A 174 11.71 14.87 -4.68
N GLY A 175 12.77 15.64 -4.98
CA GLY A 175 12.76 17.10 -4.82
C GLY A 175 11.75 17.82 -5.71
N CYS A 176 11.45 17.28 -6.89
CA CYS A 176 10.42 17.84 -7.77
C CYS A 176 8.99 17.60 -7.26
N ILE A 177 8.80 16.71 -6.28
CA ILE A 177 7.48 16.40 -5.72
C ILE A 177 6.98 17.58 -4.90
N GLU A 178 7.83 18.16 -4.06
CA GLU A 178 7.47 19.30 -3.21
C GLU A 178 7.04 20.49 -4.05
N SER A 179 7.78 20.83 -5.12
CA SER A 179 7.40 21.91 -6.04
C SER A 179 6.02 21.68 -6.66
N VAL A 180 5.72 20.45 -7.07
CA VAL A 180 4.41 20.10 -7.64
C VAL A 180 3.29 20.18 -6.61
N GLN A 181 3.58 19.95 -5.33
CA GLN A 181 2.61 20.09 -4.24
C GLN A 181 2.38 21.56 -3.87
N ASP A 182 3.42 22.40 -3.95
CA ASP A 182 3.33 23.83 -3.67
C ASP A 182 2.51 24.57 -4.73
N GLU A 183 2.69 24.24 -6.02
CA GLU A 183 2.00 24.90 -7.13
C GLU A 183 1.26 23.91 -8.07
N PRO A 184 0.22 23.21 -7.57
CA PRO A 184 -0.41 22.09 -8.27
C PRO A 184 -1.03 22.47 -9.61
N GLU A 185 -1.65 23.65 -9.71
CA GLU A 185 -2.34 24.11 -10.93
C GLU A 185 -1.35 24.44 -12.06
N ALA A 186 -0.26 25.12 -11.72
CA ALA A 186 0.78 25.51 -12.68
C ALA A 186 1.42 24.28 -13.32
N TYR A 187 1.84 23.30 -12.50
CA TYR A 187 2.47 22.09 -13.01
C TYR A 187 1.48 21.16 -13.71
N LEU A 188 0.21 21.11 -13.31
CA LEU A 188 -0.81 20.39 -14.07
C LEU A 188 -1.05 20.98 -15.46
N ALA A 189 -0.99 22.31 -15.60
CA ALA A 189 -1.06 22.95 -16.90
C ALA A 189 0.17 22.59 -17.75
N ARG A 190 1.38 22.70 -17.17
CA ARG A 190 2.63 22.36 -17.87
C ARG A 190 2.68 20.90 -18.33
N THR A 191 2.26 19.97 -17.48
CA THR A 191 2.15 18.55 -17.85
C THR A 191 1.19 18.32 -19.02
N ARG A 192 0.08 19.08 -19.11
CA ARG A 192 -0.83 18.98 -20.28
C ARG A 192 -0.16 19.47 -21.55
N GLU A 193 0.59 20.57 -21.49
CA GLU A 193 1.34 21.09 -22.63
C GLU A 193 2.38 20.08 -23.14
N LEU A 194 3.20 19.52 -22.23
CA LEU A 194 4.21 18.51 -22.56
C LEU A 194 3.59 17.27 -23.23
N ASN A 195 2.47 16.80 -22.69
CA ASN A 195 1.73 15.69 -23.27
C ASN A 195 1.22 16.00 -24.69
N GLN A 196 0.67 17.19 -24.94
CA GLN A 196 0.18 17.58 -26.27
C GLN A 196 1.31 17.73 -27.30
N GLN A 197 2.49 18.21 -26.87
CA GLN A 197 3.66 18.32 -27.74
C GLN A 197 4.16 16.95 -28.21
N SER A 198 4.05 15.93 -27.35
CA SER A 198 4.43 14.56 -27.70
C SER A 198 3.54 13.92 -28.78
N GLU A 199 2.28 14.37 -28.89
CA GLU A 199 1.28 13.84 -29.83
C GLU A 199 1.33 14.52 -31.21
N ARG A 200 1.96 15.69 -31.31
CA ARG A 200 2.11 16.46 -32.57
C ARG A 200 3.36 16.08 -33.37
N LYS A 201 4.27 15.28 -32.81
CA LYS A 201 5.51 14.80 -33.45
C LYS A 201 5.38 13.34 -33.82
#